data_AF-A0A3B8LHF8-F1
#
_entry.id   AF-A0A3B8LHF8-F1
#
_cell.length_a   1.000
_cell.length_b   1.000
_cell.length_c   1.000
_cell.angle_alpha   90.00
_cell.angle_beta   90.00
_cell.angle_gamma   90.00
#
_symmetry.space_group_name_H-M   'P 1'
#
loop_
_entity.id
_entity.type
_entity.pdbx_description
1 polymer ?
#
loop_
_entity_poly.entity_id
_entity_poly.type
_entity_poly.pdbx_seq_one_letter_code
_entity_poly.pdbx_strand_id
1 'polypeptide(L)'
;HVYTRMTYKQQPYYVTRMVQLGPHLQGQYIVLGGLKVGESVVTNGAYLLDGIGLIRGKPTLTSPKQLHITQLRNNHEGNKTFVQKLQPLYQLYLQLLHAYTQKKWKQARSLYPTMRKVLREIPSKELSGYARNVWHKQSRVLHKHLYTSEFKQTPQQIRISLKQTSERLIHMLYTYGHTFSTPLYVYQCSQKGHTSLKWLQQQSRQTRLPYPLKKPCGRLIRKILPRYKGR
;
A
#
# COMPACT_ATOMS: atom_id res chain seq x y z
N HIS A 1 -0.17 24.23 -2.97
CA HIS A 1 1.04 23.98 -3.78
C HIS A 1 0.62 23.35 -5.10
N VAL A 2 1.55 23.06 -6.01
CA VAL A 2 1.27 22.49 -7.34
C VAL A 2 2.35 21.48 -7.75
N TYR A 3 2.11 20.72 -8.81
CA TYR A 3 3.13 19.89 -9.44
C TYR A 3 3.64 20.56 -10.71
N THR A 4 4.96 20.76 -10.82
CA THR A 4 5.60 21.26 -12.04
C THR A 4 6.24 20.12 -12.82
N ARG A 5 6.09 20.16 -14.15
CA ARG A 5 6.77 19.24 -15.06
C ARG A 5 8.18 19.76 -15.32
N MET A 6 9.16 18.93 -15.00
CA MET A 6 10.58 19.14 -15.30
C MET A 6 11.08 18.07 -16.26
N THR A 7 12.17 18.34 -16.97
CA THR A 7 12.79 17.41 -17.91
C THR A 7 14.22 17.14 -17.50
N TYR A 8 14.60 15.87 -17.41
CA TYR A 8 15.99 15.47 -17.20
C TYR A 8 16.33 14.37 -18.19
N LYS A 9 17.38 14.55 -18.99
CA LYS A 9 17.78 13.64 -20.07
C LYS A 9 16.59 13.23 -20.96
N GLN A 10 15.80 14.22 -21.39
CA GLN A 10 14.59 14.06 -22.21
C GLN A 10 13.43 13.24 -21.58
N GLN A 11 13.53 12.84 -20.31
CA GLN A 11 12.42 12.20 -19.60
C GLN A 11 11.70 13.19 -18.67
N PRO A 12 10.35 13.25 -18.71
CA PRO A 12 9.59 14.12 -17.84
C PRO A 12 9.53 13.54 -16.42
N TYR A 13 9.78 14.39 -15.43
CA TYR A 13 9.56 14.09 -14.02
C TYR A 13 8.83 15.26 -13.35
N TYR A 14 8.17 14.97 -12.22
CA TYR A 14 7.28 15.94 -11.57
C TYR A 14 7.78 16.29 -10.18
N VAL A 15 7.79 17.58 -9.87
CA VAL A 15 8.25 18.11 -8.59
C VAL A 15 7.15 18.93 -7.93
N THR A 16 7.00 18.77 -6.62
CA THR A 16 6.07 19.56 -5.81
C THR A 16 6.64 20.97 -5.58
N ARG A 17 5.89 22.03 -5.88
CA ARG A 17 6.25 23.44 -5.66
C ARG A 17 5.22 24.16 -4.80
N MET A 18 5.66 24.79 -3.71
CA MET A 18 4.80 25.69 -2.93
C MET A 18 4.53 26.96 -3.72
N VAL A 19 3.27 27.36 -3.79
CA VAL A 19 2.83 28.57 -4.50
C VAL A 19 1.95 29.40 -3.58
N GLN A 20 2.04 30.71 -3.74
CA GLN A 20 1.18 31.68 -3.09
C GLN A 20 0.07 32.06 -4.07
N LEU A 21 -1.18 31.85 -3.68
CA LEU A 21 -2.35 32.18 -4.49
C LEU A 21 -2.88 33.56 -4.11
N GLY A 22 -3.34 34.29 -5.11
CA GLY A 22 -4.12 35.50 -5.00
C GLY A 22 -5.61 35.21 -5.23
N PRO A 23 -6.40 36.23 -5.60
CA PRO A 23 -7.84 36.10 -5.81
C PRO A 23 -8.21 35.00 -6.82
N HIS A 24 -9.33 34.33 -6.56
CA HIS A 24 -9.95 33.38 -7.47
C HIS A 24 -10.83 34.11 -8.50
N LEU A 25 -10.66 33.77 -9.77
CA LEU A 25 -11.38 34.38 -10.90
C LEU A 25 -11.89 33.27 -11.81
N GLN A 26 -13.21 33.05 -11.81
CA GLN A 26 -13.92 32.18 -12.78
C GLN A 26 -13.22 30.84 -13.09
N GLY A 27 -12.87 30.08 -12.05
CA GLY A 27 -12.24 28.75 -12.22
C GLY A 27 -10.72 28.78 -12.40
N GLN A 28 -10.10 29.95 -12.25
CA GLN A 28 -8.64 30.14 -12.27
C GLN A 28 -8.18 30.84 -10.98
N TYR A 29 -6.89 30.71 -10.68
CA TYR A 29 -6.26 31.36 -9.53
C TYR A 29 -5.12 32.25 -10.02
N ILE A 30 -5.04 33.47 -9.49
CA ILE A 30 -3.83 34.29 -9.63
C ILE A 30 -2.72 33.65 -8.79
N VAL A 31 -1.51 33.50 -9.35
CA VAL A 31 -0.33 33.04 -8.60
C VAL A 31 0.55 34.25 -8.29
N LEU A 32 0.67 34.58 -7.02
CA LEU A 32 1.45 35.73 -6.54
C LEU A 32 2.94 35.38 -6.34
N GLY A 33 3.28 34.10 -6.22
CA GLY A 33 4.67 33.66 -6.04
C GLY A 33 4.84 32.15 -5.97
N GLY A 34 6.09 31.69 -6.09
CA GLY A 34 6.46 30.27 -5.99
C GLY A 34 6.54 29.52 -7.33
N LEU A 35 6.26 30.21 -8.44
CA LEU A 35 6.49 29.75 -9.81
C LEU A 35 7.21 30.82 -10.61
N LYS A 36 7.89 30.41 -11.69
CA LYS A 36 8.46 31.31 -12.69
C LYS A 36 7.67 31.23 -14.00
N VAL A 37 7.62 32.34 -14.74
CA VAL A 37 7.03 32.38 -16.08
C VAL A 37 7.72 31.34 -16.97
N GLY A 38 6.92 30.53 -17.68
CA GLY A 38 7.40 29.43 -18.52
C GLY A 38 7.42 28.05 -17.84
N GLU A 39 7.19 27.95 -16.52
CA GLU A 39 7.04 26.65 -15.86
C GLU A 39 5.69 25.99 -16.19
N SER A 40 5.72 24.71 -16.56
CA SER A 40 4.50 23.93 -16.85
C SER A 40 3.93 23.30 -15.59
N VAL A 41 2.67 23.60 -15.29
CA VAL A 41 1.93 23.07 -14.13
C VAL A 41 0.97 21.97 -14.56
N VAL A 42 0.87 20.90 -13.77
CA VAL A 42 -0.10 19.82 -14.00
C VAL A 42 -1.48 20.28 -13.55
N THR A 43 -2.39 20.49 -14.51
CA THR A 43 -3.79 20.85 -14.27
C THR A 43 -4.72 19.62 -14.31
N ASN A 44 -4.37 18.60 -15.08
CA ASN A 44 -5.10 17.33 -15.18
C ASN A 44 -4.26 16.16 -14.66
N GLY A 45 -4.82 15.38 -13.73
CA GLY A 45 -4.16 14.18 -13.18
C GLY A 45 -3.26 14.41 -11.96
N ALA A 46 -3.28 15.60 -11.35
CA ALA A 46 -2.51 15.91 -10.13
C ALA A 46 -2.80 14.94 -8.96
N TYR A 47 -4.03 14.43 -8.85
CA TYR A 47 -4.43 13.41 -7.87
C TYR A 47 -3.63 12.09 -8.00
N LEU A 48 -3.25 11.69 -9.21
CA LEU A 48 -2.42 10.49 -9.42
C LEU A 48 -1.01 10.70 -8.88
N LEU A 49 -0.47 11.91 -9.03
CA LEU A 49 0.83 12.29 -8.48
C LEU A 49 0.79 12.36 -6.94
N ASP A 50 -0.31 12.85 -6.36
CA ASP A 50 -0.57 12.81 -4.92
C ASP A 50 -0.62 11.37 -4.39
N GLY A 51 -1.33 10.47 -5.09
CA GLY A 51 -1.39 9.05 -4.71
C GLY A 51 -0.01 8.39 -4.72
N ILE A 52 0.82 8.68 -5.72
CA ILE A 52 2.20 8.20 -5.81
C ILE A 52 3.10 8.84 -4.74
N GLY A 53 2.91 10.14 -4.47
CA GLY A 53 3.62 10.90 -3.42
C GLY A 53 3.32 10.38 -2.02
N LEU A 54 2.06 10.06 -1.74
CA LEU A 54 1.58 9.48 -0.48
C LEU A 54 2.21 8.10 -0.22
N ILE A 55 2.33 7.27 -1.26
CA ILE A 55 2.98 5.95 -1.16
C ILE A 55 4.50 6.09 -0.89
N ARG A 56 5.10 7.19 -1.35
CA ARG A 56 6.53 7.49 -1.23
C ARG A 56 6.88 8.40 -0.05
N GLY A 57 5.90 8.82 0.75
CA GLY A 57 6.10 9.69 1.92
C GLY A 57 6.58 11.10 1.58
N LYS A 58 6.26 11.62 0.40
CA LYS A 58 6.58 13.00 0.00
C LYS A 58 5.44 13.96 0.38
N PRO A 59 5.72 15.25 0.61
CA PRO A 59 4.68 16.26 0.82
C PRO A 59 3.76 16.36 -0.43
N THR A 60 2.46 16.20 -0.21
CA THR A 60 1.35 16.13 -1.20
C THR A 60 0.38 17.29 -1.05
N LEU A 61 -0.47 17.52 -2.09
CA LEU A 61 -1.68 18.39 -2.19
C LEU A 61 -2.11 19.23 -0.98
N THR A 62 -2.20 18.49 0.10
CA THR A 62 -3.10 18.59 1.23
C THR A 62 -2.36 18.55 2.57
N SER A 63 -1.10 19.02 2.63
CA SER A 63 -0.43 19.21 3.93
C SER A 63 -0.56 20.65 4.45
N PRO A 64 -1.55 20.97 5.29
CA PRO A 64 -1.30 21.77 6.48
C PRO A 64 -0.65 20.89 7.55
N LYS A 65 0.19 21.51 8.38
CA LYS A 65 0.80 20.92 9.58
C LYS A 65 -0.21 20.03 10.32
N GLN A 66 0.22 18.79 10.59
CA GLN A 66 -0.34 17.84 11.56
C GLN A 66 -1.87 17.79 11.71
N LEU A 67 -2.42 16.63 11.34
CA LEU A 67 -3.72 16.13 11.75
C LEU A 67 -4.93 16.96 11.31
N HIS A 68 -5.57 16.48 10.24
CA HIS A 68 -6.92 15.93 10.39
C HIS A 68 -7.01 14.66 9.53
N ILE A 69 -6.53 13.55 10.12
CA ILE A 69 -6.68 12.16 9.66
C ILE A 69 -8.18 11.74 9.66
N THR A 70 -9.07 12.65 10.03
CA THR A 70 -10.52 12.52 10.13
C THR A 70 -11.26 12.49 8.80
N GLN A 71 -10.63 12.89 7.68
CA GLN A 71 -11.27 12.83 6.34
C GLN A 71 -10.83 11.65 5.46
N LEU A 72 -10.10 10.66 6.00
CA LEU A 72 -10.10 9.29 5.45
C LEU A 72 -11.33 8.48 5.94
N ARG A 73 -12.41 9.15 6.34
CA ARG A 73 -13.75 8.55 6.40
C ARG A 73 -14.42 8.79 5.05
N ASN A 74 -14.58 7.72 4.28
CA ASN A 74 -15.73 7.46 3.39
C ASN A 74 -15.49 7.28 1.88
N ASN A 75 -14.26 7.18 1.36
CA ASN A 75 -14.05 6.59 0.02
C ASN A 75 -13.50 5.15 0.13
N HIS A 76 -14.22 4.32 0.89
CA HIS A 76 -13.83 2.93 1.09
C HIS A 76 -14.53 2.03 0.07
N GLU A 77 -13.75 1.55 -0.88
CA GLU A 77 -14.21 1.01 -2.15
C GLU A 77 -14.57 -0.50 -2.13
N GLY A 78 -15.16 -0.97 -1.03
CA GLY A 78 -15.61 -2.35 -0.92
C GLY A 78 -16.66 -2.49 0.18
N ASN A 79 -17.75 -3.20 -0.13
CA ASN A 79 -18.83 -3.45 0.81
C ASN A 79 -18.39 -4.39 1.95
N LYS A 80 -19.21 -4.50 3.00
CA LYS A 80 -18.89 -5.29 4.19
C LYS A 80 -18.58 -6.75 3.85
N THR A 81 -19.38 -7.36 2.99
CA THR A 81 -19.24 -8.75 2.53
C THR A 81 -17.88 -9.00 1.89
N PHE A 82 -17.47 -8.12 0.96
CA PHE A 82 -16.18 -8.21 0.29
C PHE A 82 -15.01 -8.15 1.29
N VAL A 83 -15.02 -7.15 2.19
CA VAL A 83 -13.93 -6.95 3.17
C VAL A 83 -13.85 -8.13 4.14
N GLN A 84 -14.99 -8.69 4.57
CA GLN A 84 -15.04 -9.88 5.41
C GLN A 84 -14.46 -11.10 4.68
N LYS A 85 -14.79 -11.29 3.40
CA LYS A 85 -14.23 -12.39 2.58
C LYS A 85 -12.75 -12.18 2.25
N LEU A 86 -12.24 -10.97 2.29
CA LEU A 86 -10.81 -10.65 2.12
C LEU A 86 -9.98 -10.97 3.39
N GLN A 87 -10.59 -10.91 4.59
CA GLN A 87 -9.89 -11.12 5.86
C GLN A 87 -9.06 -12.42 5.94
N PRO A 88 -9.56 -13.60 5.52
CA PRO A 88 -8.79 -14.84 5.55
C PRO A 88 -7.47 -14.75 4.78
N LEU A 89 -7.39 -13.93 3.73
CA LEU A 89 -6.16 -13.74 2.97
C LEU A 89 -5.07 -13.04 3.80
N TYR A 90 -5.46 -12.05 4.62
CA TYR A 90 -4.54 -11.43 5.58
C TYR A 90 -4.12 -12.40 6.69
N GLN A 91 -5.05 -13.22 7.19
CA GLN A 91 -4.75 -14.25 8.19
C GLN A 91 -3.71 -15.24 7.68
N LEU A 92 -3.90 -15.77 6.47
CA LEU A 92 -2.96 -16.70 5.85
C LEU A 92 -1.59 -16.07 5.60
N TYR A 93 -1.53 -14.79 5.22
CA TYR A 93 -0.27 -14.08 5.12
C TYR A 93 0.45 -13.96 6.47
N LEU A 94 -0.26 -13.64 7.54
CA LEU A 94 0.32 -13.55 8.88
C LEU A 94 0.82 -14.93 9.36
N GLN A 95 0.11 -16.00 9.03
CA GLN A 95 0.56 -17.38 9.28
C GLN A 95 1.78 -17.74 8.46
N LEU A 96 1.84 -17.36 7.17
CA LEU A 96 3.00 -17.58 6.31
C LEU A 96 4.23 -16.85 6.84
N LEU A 97 4.04 -15.59 7.23
CA LEU A 97 5.05 -14.78 7.89
C LEU A 97 5.56 -15.45 9.16
N HIS A 98 4.65 -15.88 10.04
CA HIS A 98 5.00 -16.59 11.27
C HIS A 98 5.78 -17.87 10.97
N ALA A 99 5.29 -18.74 10.09
CA ALA A 99 5.95 -19.99 9.71
C ALA A 99 7.37 -19.75 9.17
N TYR A 100 7.56 -18.70 8.35
CA TYR A 100 8.89 -18.30 7.88
C TYR A 100 9.81 -17.88 9.02
N THR A 101 9.34 -17.05 9.96
CA THR A 101 10.16 -16.62 11.10
C THR A 101 10.55 -17.78 12.02
N GLN A 102 9.70 -18.80 12.12
CA GLN A 102 9.96 -20.01 12.90
C GLN A 102 10.74 -21.07 12.10
N LYS A 103 11.18 -20.76 10.87
CA LYS A 103 11.85 -21.71 9.95
C LYS A 103 11.02 -22.99 9.67
N LYS A 104 9.69 -22.92 9.81
CA LYS A 104 8.76 -24.03 9.55
C LYS A 104 8.44 -24.12 8.06
N TRP A 105 9.41 -24.55 7.26
CA TRP A 105 9.32 -24.53 5.79
C TRP A 105 8.18 -25.38 5.23
N LYS A 106 7.93 -26.57 5.78
CA LYS A 106 6.81 -27.43 5.34
C LYS A 106 5.46 -26.72 5.55
N GLN A 107 5.27 -26.10 6.71
CA GLN A 107 4.07 -25.31 7.01
C GLN A 107 3.95 -24.07 6.12
N ALA A 108 5.04 -23.34 5.89
CA ALA A 108 5.03 -22.18 5.00
C ALA A 108 4.60 -22.56 3.57
N ARG A 109 5.08 -23.71 3.09
CA ARG A 109 4.75 -24.23 1.75
C ARG A 109 3.28 -24.60 1.60
N SER A 110 2.70 -25.27 2.60
CA SER A 110 1.30 -25.72 2.53
C SER A 110 0.30 -24.56 2.51
N LEU A 111 0.71 -23.34 2.88
CA LEU A 111 -0.16 -22.16 2.88
C LEU A 111 -0.39 -21.57 1.48
N TYR A 112 0.53 -21.74 0.53
CA TYR A 112 0.39 -21.18 -0.83
C TYR A 112 -0.85 -21.68 -1.59
N PRO A 113 -1.14 -23.01 -1.67
CA PRO A 113 -2.34 -23.49 -2.34
C PRO A 113 -3.62 -23.00 -1.62
N THR A 114 -3.61 -22.94 -0.29
CA THR A 114 -4.73 -22.40 0.51
C THR A 114 -4.98 -20.92 0.19
N MET A 115 -3.92 -20.11 0.14
CA MET A 115 -4.03 -18.69 -0.23
C MET A 115 -4.56 -18.50 -1.64
N ARG A 116 -4.15 -19.35 -2.60
CA ARG A 116 -4.68 -19.35 -3.97
C ARG A 116 -6.16 -19.66 -4.01
N LYS A 117 -6.59 -20.69 -3.27
CA LYS A 117 -8.00 -21.06 -3.18
C LYS A 117 -8.84 -19.90 -2.64
N VAL A 118 -8.45 -19.35 -1.48
CA VAL A 118 -9.12 -18.21 -0.86
C VAL A 118 -9.17 -17.01 -1.81
N LEU A 119 -8.06 -16.67 -2.48
CA LEU A 119 -8.02 -15.54 -3.40
C LEU A 119 -9.03 -15.64 -4.55
N ARG A 120 -9.27 -16.87 -5.07
CA ARG A 120 -10.22 -17.09 -6.18
C ARG A 120 -11.68 -17.02 -5.73
N GLU A 121 -11.96 -17.31 -4.47
CA GLU A 121 -13.33 -17.35 -3.92
C GLU A 121 -13.83 -15.97 -3.46
N ILE A 122 -12.97 -14.94 -3.45
CA ILE A 122 -13.37 -13.59 -3.02
C ILE A 122 -14.30 -12.95 -4.08
N PRO A 123 -15.54 -12.57 -3.71
CA PRO A 123 -16.54 -12.09 -4.65
C PRO A 123 -16.25 -10.64 -5.07
N SER A 124 -15.64 -10.43 -6.23
CA SER A 124 -15.25 -9.09 -6.68
C SER A 124 -16.21 -8.42 -7.67
N LYS A 125 -17.32 -9.07 -8.03
CA LYS A 125 -18.26 -8.59 -9.06
C LYS A 125 -18.88 -7.24 -8.70
N GLU A 126 -19.11 -7.01 -7.42
CA GLU A 126 -19.74 -5.80 -6.88
C GLU A 126 -18.78 -4.61 -6.78
N LEU A 127 -17.47 -4.82 -6.96
CA LEU A 127 -16.51 -3.73 -7.04
C LEU A 127 -16.70 -2.95 -8.34
N SER A 128 -16.54 -1.63 -8.29
CA SER A 128 -16.64 -0.74 -9.46
C SER A 128 -15.50 0.29 -9.47
N GLY A 129 -15.30 0.95 -10.61
CA GLY A 129 -14.32 2.03 -10.74
C GLY A 129 -12.89 1.65 -10.34
N TYR A 130 -12.27 2.50 -9.51
CA TYR A 130 -10.91 2.33 -9.01
C TYR A 130 -10.74 1.01 -8.24
N ALA A 131 -11.75 0.62 -7.46
CA ALA A 131 -11.78 -0.59 -6.64
C ALA A 131 -11.54 -1.83 -7.48
N ARG A 132 -12.35 -1.96 -8.54
CA ARG A 132 -12.30 -3.09 -9.45
C ARG A 132 -10.91 -3.17 -10.11
N ASN A 133 -10.34 -2.04 -10.49
CA ASN A 133 -9.02 -1.98 -11.13
C ASN A 133 -7.90 -2.39 -10.17
N VAL A 134 -7.93 -1.91 -8.93
CA VAL A 134 -6.99 -2.33 -7.88
C VAL A 134 -7.12 -3.83 -7.67
N TRP A 135 -8.34 -4.35 -7.52
CA TRP A 135 -8.58 -5.77 -7.34
C TRP A 135 -7.99 -6.58 -8.49
N HIS A 136 -8.38 -6.33 -9.74
CA HIS A 136 -7.90 -7.09 -10.89
C HIS A 136 -6.37 -7.09 -11.01
N LYS A 137 -5.75 -5.93 -10.80
CA LYS A 137 -4.29 -5.82 -10.87
C LYS A 137 -3.62 -6.61 -9.75
N GLN A 138 -4.02 -6.37 -8.49
CA GLN A 138 -3.35 -6.98 -7.34
C GLN A 138 -3.65 -8.47 -7.22
N SER A 139 -4.88 -8.91 -7.46
CA SER A 139 -5.29 -10.32 -7.37
C SER A 139 -4.64 -11.16 -8.46
N ARG A 140 -4.57 -10.69 -9.71
CA ARG A 140 -3.89 -11.40 -10.80
C ARG A 140 -2.40 -11.59 -10.52
N VAL A 141 -1.73 -10.52 -10.10
CA VAL A 141 -0.30 -10.55 -9.77
C VAL A 141 -0.05 -11.46 -8.55
N LEU A 142 -0.88 -11.34 -7.51
CA LEU A 142 -0.78 -12.18 -6.32
C LEU A 142 -0.99 -13.67 -6.67
N HIS A 143 -2.01 -14.00 -7.46
CA HIS A 143 -2.29 -15.37 -7.89
C HIS A 143 -1.09 -15.99 -8.61
N LYS A 144 -0.47 -15.24 -9.54
CA LYS A 144 0.76 -15.68 -10.23
C LYS A 144 1.89 -15.96 -9.24
N HIS A 145 2.13 -15.06 -8.29
CA HIS A 145 3.19 -15.24 -7.30
C HIS A 145 2.96 -16.45 -6.41
N LEU A 146 1.73 -16.62 -5.88
CA LEU A 146 1.39 -17.76 -5.04
C LEU A 146 1.55 -19.08 -5.80
N TYR A 147 1.15 -19.13 -7.08
CA TYR A 147 1.32 -20.32 -7.93
C TYR A 147 2.80 -20.66 -8.11
N THR A 148 3.64 -19.68 -8.46
CA THR A 148 5.08 -19.94 -8.64
C THR A 148 5.78 -20.36 -7.35
N SER A 149 5.28 -19.89 -6.20
CA SER A 149 5.85 -20.19 -4.88
C SER A 149 5.47 -21.57 -4.37
N GLU A 150 4.41 -22.15 -4.92
CA GLU A 150 3.95 -23.51 -4.62
C GLU A 150 4.99 -24.54 -5.07
N PHE A 151 5.71 -24.32 -6.17
CA PHE A 151 6.66 -25.30 -6.73
C PHE A 151 8.14 -24.98 -6.45
N LYS A 152 8.47 -23.72 -6.14
CA LYS A 152 9.83 -23.24 -5.87
C LYS A 152 9.97 -22.83 -4.41
N GLN A 153 10.54 -23.70 -3.57
CA GLN A 153 10.35 -23.64 -2.11
C GLN A 153 11.64 -23.54 -1.27
N THR A 154 12.73 -22.99 -1.80
CA THR A 154 13.91 -22.70 -0.96
C THR A 154 13.57 -21.58 0.05
N PRO A 155 14.26 -21.48 1.20
CA PRO A 155 14.07 -20.38 2.14
C PRO A 155 14.20 -19.00 1.49
N GLN A 156 15.09 -18.84 0.51
CA GLN A 156 15.26 -17.62 -0.27
C GLN A 156 14.04 -17.33 -1.15
N GLN A 157 13.45 -18.35 -1.77
CA GLN A 157 12.25 -18.18 -2.60
C GLN A 157 11.02 -17.85 -1.75
N ILE A 158 10.85 -18.49 -0.58
CA ILE A 158 9.78 -18.12 0.37
C ILE A 158 9.94 -16.67 0.81
N ARG A 159 11.18 -16.19 1.03
CA ARG A 159 11.46 -14.79 1.36
C ARG A 159 11.01 -13.82 0.27
N ILE A 160 11.35 -14.12 -0.98
CA ILE A 160 10.96 -13.30 -2.13
C ILE A 160 9.43 -13.28 -2.25
N SER A 161 8.81 -14.44 -2.12
CA SER A 161 7.35 -14.57 -2.15
C SER A 161 6.67 -13.80 -1.03
N LEU A 162 7.23 -13.79 0.19
CA LEU A 162 6.73 -13.00 1.31
C LEU A 162 6.74 -11.49 1.02
N LYS A 163 7.87 -10.96 0.51
CA LYS A 163 7.98 -9.56 0.10
C LYS A 163 6.94 -9.23 -0.97
N GLN A 164 6.81 -10.12 -1.93
CA GLN A 164 5.87 -9.97 -3.03
C GLN A 164 4.43 -9.95 -2.50
N THR A 165 4.04 -10.98 -1.78
CA THR A 165 2.70 -11.09 -1.20
C THR A 165 2.36 -9.91 -0.30
N SER A 166 3.30 -9.45 0.54
CA SER A 166 3.07 -8.34 1.45
C SER A 166 2.77 -7.02 0.74
N GLU A 167 3.53 -6.65 -0.28
CA GLU A 167 3.32 -5.44 -1.07
C GLU A 167 1.92 -5.42 -1.71
N ARG A 168 1.44 -6.57 -2.22
CA ARG A 168 0.10 -6.72 -2.81
C ARG A 168 -0.98 -6.57 -1.77
N LEU A 169 -0.83 -7.26 -0.65
CA LEU A 169 -1.81 -7.25 0.44
C LEU A 169 -1.88 -5.89 1.13
N ILE A 170 -0.77 -5.19 1.29
CA ILE A 170 -0.76 -3.82 1.83
C ILE A 170 -1.52 -2.87 0.90
N HIS A 171 -1.39 -3.02 -0.42
CA HIS A 171 -2.17 -2.22 -1.37
C HIS A 171 -3.66 -2.50 -1.21
N MET A 172 -4.06 -3.77 -1.20
CA MET A 172 -5.45 -4.17 -0.94
C MET A 172 -5.94 -3.65 0.42
N LEU A 173 -5.08 -3.66 1.44
CA LEU A 173 -5.41 -3.23 2.78
C LEU A 173 -5.65 -1.72 2.86
N TYR A 174 -4.89 -0.93 2.10
CA TYR A 174 -5.13 0.51 2.00
C TYR A 174 -6.39 0.86 1.22
N THR A 175 -6.76 0.06 0.22
CA THR A 175 -7.97 0.29 -0.59
C THR A 175 -9.24 -0.18 0.12
N TYR A 176 -9.22 -1.39 0.69
CA TYR A 176 -10.41 -2.07 1.20
C TYR A 176 -10.47 -2.17 2.72
N GLY A 177 -9.36 -2.02 3.43
CA GLY A 177 -9.30 -2.25 4.88
C GLY A 177 -9.48 -3.72 5.29
N HIS A 178 -9.81 -3.94 6.56
CA HIS A 178 -9.93 -5.28 7.17
C HIS A 178 -10.99 -5.29 8.27
N THR A 179 -11.46 -6.47 8.67
CA THR A 179 -12.49 -6.65 9.72
C THR A 179 -11.97 -7.35 10.99
N PHE A 180 -10.66 -7.51 11.17
CA PHE A 180 -10.07 -7.97 12.44
C PHE A 180 -10.59 -7.17 13.65
N SER A 181 -10.65 -7.77 14.83
CA SER A 181 -10.96 -7.03 16.07
C SER A 181 -9.85 -6.05 16.46
N THR A 182 -8.59 -6.38 16.14
CA THR A 182 -7.41 -5.58 16.45
C THR A 182 -6.88 -4.84 15.23
N PRO A 183 -6.16 -3.71 15.43
CA PRO A 183 -5.47 -3.02 14.34
C PRO A 183 -4.41 -3.91 13.66
N LEU A 184 -4.17 -3.62 12.38
CA LEU A 184 -3.00 -4.11 11.66
C LEU A 184 -1.94 -3.02 11.56
N TYR A 185 -0.68 -3.41 11.69
CA TYR A 185 0.47 -2.52 11.65
C TYR A 185 1.30 -2.81 10.39
N VAL A 186 1.61 -1.77 9.62
CA VAL A 186 2.49 -1.85 8.47
C VAL A 186 3.86 -1.35 8.89
N TYR A 187 4.84 -2.24 8.83
CA TYR A 187 6.25 -1.90 9.05
C TYR A 187 6.99 -1.84 7.73
N GLN A 188 8.06 -1.04 7.71
CA GLN A 188 8.98 -0.96 6.59
C GLN A 188 10.42 -1.04 7.09
N CYS A 189 11.23 -1.83 6.40
CA CYS A 189 12.68 -1.80 6.52
C CYS A 189 13.28 -1.31 5.20
N SER A 190 13.92 -0.15 5.25
CA SER A 190 14.70 0.38 4.13
C SER A 190 16.18 0.09 4.38
N GLN A 191 16.85 -0.57 3.44
CA GLN A 191 18.30 -0.69 3.44
C GLN A 191 18.85 0.15 2.29
N LYS A 192 20.00 0.81 2.51
CA LYS A 192 20.69 1.54 1.44
C LYS A 192 20.96 0.58 0.27
N GLY A 193 20.57 0.97 -0.95
CA GLY A 193 20.79 0.18 -2.17
C GLY A 193 19.81 -0.98 -2.43
N HIS A 194 18.81 -1.23 -1.57
CA HIS A 194 17.83 -2.29 -1.77
C HIS A 194 16.39 -1.78 -1.73
N THR A 195 15.48 -2.48 -2.42
CA THR A 195 14.04 -2.18 -2.34
C THR A 195 13.56 -2.27 -0.89
N SER A 196 12.89 -1.22 -0.40
CA SER A 196 12.29 -1.21 0.93
C SER A 196 11.29 -2.36 1.10
N LEU A 197 11.40 -3.07 2.21
CA LEU A 197 10.63 -4.25 2.52
C LEU A 197 9.51 -3.91 3.48
N LYS A 198 8.26 -4.16 3.08
CA LYS A 198 7.09 -3.87 3.89
C LYS A 198 6.40 -5.15 4.35
N TRP A 199 5.86 -5.18 5.57
CA TRP A 199 5.11 -6.34 6.07
C TRP A 199 4.00 -5.94 7.04
N LEU A 200 3.05 -6.85 7.26
CA LEU A 200 1.93 -6.68 8.21
C LEU A 200 2.22 -7.40 9.53
N GLN A 201 1.76 -6.83 10.64
CA GLN A 201 1.73 -7.47 11.97
C GLN A 201 0.46 -7.10 12.74
N GLN A 202 0.05 -7.97 13.67
CA GLN A 202 -1.05 -7.71 14.61
C GLN A 202 -0.58 -7.13 15.95
N GLN A 203 0.72 -7.23 16.26
CA GLN A 203 1.32 -6.67 17.47
C GLN A 203 1.94 -5.31 17.17
N SER A 204 1.80 -4.35 18.09
CA SER A 204 2.39 -3.01 18.00
C SER A 204 3.88 -2.98 18.37
N ARG A 205 4.35 -3.99 19.10
CA ARG A 205 5.77 -4.17 19.39
C ARG A 205 6.40 -4.98 18.27
N GLN A 206 7.58 -4.55 17.83
CA GLN A 206 8.37 -5.25 16.84
C GLN A 206 8.99 -6.51 17.47
N THR A 207 8.19 -7.56 17.64
CA THR A 207 8.59 -8.74 18.41
C THR A 207 9.46 -9.71 17.62
N ARG A 208 9.28 -9.79 16.29
CA ARG A 208 10.13 -10.60 15.40
C ARG A 208 10.24 -9.95 14.04
N LEU A 209 11.47 -9.72 13.62
CA LEU A 209 11.78 -9.36 12.24
C LEU A 209 11.39 -10.53 11.33
N PRO A 210 10.60 -10.32 10.28
CA PRO A 210 10.32 -11.36 9.30
C PRO A 210 11.56 -11.89 8.59
N TYR A 211 12.69 -11.18 8.71
CA TYR A 211 13.85 -11.31 7.86
C TYR A 211 15.10 -11.40 8.73
N PRO A 212 16.05 -12.31 8.43
CA PRO A 212 17.37 -12.25 9.04
C PRO A 212 18.05 -11.00 8.50
N LEU A 213 18.01 -9.93 9.28
CA LEU A 213 18.69 -8.69 8.99
C LEU A 213 19.78 -8.53 10.02
N LYS A 214 21.01 -8.27 9.56
CA LYS A 214 22.20 -8.12 10.41
C LYS A 214 22.05 -7.00 11.46
N LYS A 215 21.04 -6.14 11.33
CA LYS A 215 20.69 -5.07 12.26
C LYS A 215 19.18 -5.06 12.50
N PRO A 216 18.72 -4.70 13.71
CA PRO A 216 17.31 -4.42 13.96
C PRO A 216 16.86 -3.32 13.00
N CYS A 217 15.80 -3.57 12.24
CA CYS A 217 15.21 -2.59 11.35
C CYS A 217 13.71 -2.79 11.25
N GLY A 218 12.94 -1.73 11.03
CA GLY A 218 11.49 -1.85 11.00
C GLY A 218 10.87 -0.61 11.59
N ARG A 219 10.64 0.39 10.74
CA ARG A 219 9.91 1.58 11.13
C ARG A 219 8.42 1.31 10.95
N LEU A 220 7.62 1.58 12.00
CA LEU A 220 6.17 1.61 11.86
C LEU A 220 5.80 2.72 10.87
N ILE A 221 5.12 2.36 9.79
CA ILE A 221 4.65 3.29 8.76
C ILE A 221 3.19 3.65 8.98
N ARG A 222 2.37 2.66 9.36
CA ARG A 222 0.93 2.87 9.48
C ARG A 222 0.32 1.91 10.50
N LYS A 223 -0.58 2.43 11.31
CA LYS A 223 -1.60 1.64 12.04
C LYS A 223 -2.90 1.73 11.25
N ILE A 224 -3.49 0.60 10.92
CA ILE A 224 -4.73 0.48 10.17
C ILE A 224 -5.77 -0.09 11.13
N LEU A 225 -6.87 0.64 11.32
CA LEU A 225 -7.93 0.25 12.22
C LEU A 225 -8.94 -0.67 11.50
N PRO A 226 -9.62 -1.55 12.23
CA PRO A 226 -10.72 -2.34 11.68
C PRO A 226 -11.81 -1.49 11.05
N ARG A 227 -12.32 -1.97 9.91
CA ARG A 227 -13.60 -1.56 9.33
C ARG A 227 -14.73 -2.34 9.95
N TYR A 228 -15.89 -1.72 10.05
CA TYR A 228 -17.11 -2.33 10.60
C TYR A 228 -16.89 -2.90 12.00
N LYS A 229 -16.23 -2.13 12.89
CA LYS A 229 -16.19 -2.45 14.33
C LYS A 229 -17.64 -2.73 14.78
N GLY A 230 -17.83 -3.88 15.43
CA GLY A 230 -19.14 -4.32 15.91
C GLY A 230 -19.87 -3.19 16.62
N ARG A 231 -21.15 -3.07 16.29
CA ARG A 231 -22.12 -2.67 17.31
C ARG A 231 -22.21 -3.82 18.30
#